data_AF-A0A1G2QPR2-F1
#
_entry.id   AF-A0A1G2QPR2-F1
#
_cell.length_a   1.000
_cell.length_b   1.000
_cell.length_c   1.000
_cell.angle_alpha   90.00
_cell.angle_beta   90.00
_cell.angle_gamma   90.00
#
_symmetry.space_group_name_H-M   'P 1'
#
loop_
_entity.id
_entity.type
_entity.pdbx_description
1 polymer ?
#
loop_
_entity_poly.entity_id
_entity_poly.type
_entity_poly.pdbx_seq_one_letter_code
_entity_poly.pdbx_strand_id
1 'polypeptide(L)'
;MEPNFYDHEYLIVDELSYQFRSPERGEVVIFRFPENPSMFFIKRIVGLPGETVDIANSKITITNAKGQKQTLKEPYAEGVTTTDYNHLKLGADEYFVVGDHREVSYDSRRWGPVKIDL
;
A
#
# COMPACT_ATOMS: atom_id res chain seq x y z
N MET A 1 3.34 10.02 -7.05
CA MET A 1 3.05 9.63 -5.64
C MET A 1 3.09 10.91 -4.81
N GLU A 2 2.39 11.94 -5.29
CA GLU A 2 2.51 13.29 -4.74
C GLU A 2 1.82 13.40 -3.38
N PRO A 3 2.30 14.28 -2.49
CA PRO A 3 3.43 15.20 -2.68
C PRO A 3 4.81 14.58 -2.40
N ASN A 4 4.88 13.31 -1.98
CA ASN A 4 6.13 12.70 -1.52
C ASN A 4 7.07 12.29 -2.65
N PHE A 5 6.54 11.95 -3.82
CA PHE A 5 7.34 11.71 -5.03
C PHE A 5 6.64 12.26 -6.27
N TYR A 6 7.37 13.09 -7.00
CA TYR A 6 6.90 13.79 -8.20
C TYR A 6 7.22 13.01 -9.46
N ASP A 7 6.52 13.34 -10.54
CA ASP A 7 6.83 12.80 -11.85
C ASP A 7 8.27 13.18 -12.28
N HIS A 8 8.95 12.26 -12.97
CA HIS A 8 10.37 12.36 -13.35
C HIS A 8 11.40 12.51 -12.22
N GLU A 9 11.02 12.28 -10.96
CA GLU A 9 11.96 12.23 -9.85
C GLU A 9 12.82 10.94 -9.88
N TYR A 10 14.12 11.08 -9.63
CA TYR A 10 15.03 9.93 -9.54
C TYR A 10 15.04 9.37 -8.13
N LEU A 11 14.89 8.04 -8.01
CA LEU A 11 14.84 7.34 -6.73
C LEU A 11 16.05 6.41 -6.59
N ILE A 12 16.55 6.29 -5.38
CA ILE A 12 17.47 5.21 -4.99
C ILE A 12 16.64 4.16 -4.28
N VAL A 13 16.77 2.91 -4.73
CA VAL A 13 15.98 1.78 -4.22
C VAL A 13 16.90 0.82 -3.50
N ASP A 14 16.52 0.40 -2.30
CA ASP A 14 17.19 -0.66 -1.54
C ASP A 14 16.43 -1.98 -1.71
N GLU A 15 16.96 -2.85 -2.57
CA GLU A 15 16.45 -4.20 -2.77
C GLU A 15 17.12 -5.22 -1.82
N LEU A 16 18.31 -4.92 -1.30
CA LEU A 16 19.10 -5.87 -0.50
C LEU A 16 18.45 -6.15 0.85
N SER A 17 17.86 -5.12 1.48
CA SER A 17 17.15 -5.29 2.76
C SER A 17 16.07 -6.37 2.70
N TYR A 18 15.41 -6.54 1.54
CA TYR A 18 14.30 -7.48 1.38
C TYR A 18 14.73 -8.94 1.25
N GLN A 19 16.03 -9.20 1.10
CA GLN A 19 16.59 -10.56 1.23
C GLN A 19 16.67 -11.03 2.69
N PHE A 20 16.61 -10.10 3.66
CA PHE A 20 16.81 -10.39 5.08
C PHE A 20 15.56 -10.15 5.93
N ARG A 21 14.63 -9.31 5.46
CA ARG A 21 13.37 -9.03 6.16
C ARG A 21 12.22 -8.80 5.19
N SER A 22 11.00 -9.00 5.67
CA SER A 22 9.80 -8.64 4.92
C SER A 22 9.57 -7.12 4.93
N PRO A 23 8.85 -6.59 3.91
CA PRO A 23 8.40 -5.21 3.92
C PRO A 23 7.54 -4.84 5.12
N GLU A 24 7.70 -3.61 5.58
CA GLU A 24 7.01 -3.06 6.73
C GLU A 24 5.92 -2.06 6.34
N ARG A 25 4.94 -1.86 7.22
CA ARG A 25 3.85 -0.92 6.94
C ARG A 25 4.40 0.49 6.88
N GLY A 26 3.96 1.23 5.87
CA GLY A 26 4.39 2.60 5.63
C GLY A 26 5.59 2.70 4.70
N GLU A 27 6.27 1.60 4.38
CA GLU A 27 7.32 1.60 3.37
C GLU A 27 6.74 1.85 1.97
N VAL A 28 7.55 2.48 1.12
CA VAL A 28 7.24 2.72 -0.29
C VAL A 28 8.00 1.69 -1.11
N VAL A 29 7.26 0.96 -1.93
CA VAL A 29 7.78 -0.21 -2.65
C VAL A 29 7.55 -0.04 -4.14
N ILE A 30 8.50 -0.57 -4.92
CA ILE A 30 8.37 -0.75 -6.35
C ILE A 30 8.05 -2.21 -6.61
N PHE A 31 7.03 -2.48 -7.42
CA PHE A 31 6.60 -3.84 -7.74
C PHE A 31 6.02 -3.91 -9.14
N ARG A 32 6.02 -5.11 -9.72
CA ARG A 32 5.41 -5.36 -11.02
C ARG A 32 3.89 -5.28 -10.92
N PHE A 33 3.27 -4.52 -11.81
CA PHE A 33 1.82 -4.39 -11.84
C PHE A 33 1.15 -5.75 -12.09
N PRO A 34 0.19 -6.21 -11.26
CA PRO A 34 -0.38 -7.56 -11.37
C PRO A 34 -1.06 -7.87 -12.71
N GLU A 35 -1.73 -6.88 -13.32
CA GLU A 35 -2.42 -7.10 -14.60
C GLU A 35 -1.47 -6.97 -15.80
N ASN A 36 -0.32 -6.30 -15.64
CA ASN A 36 0.71 -6.20 -16.66
C ASN A 36 2.13 -6.16 -16.04
N PRO A 37 2.80 -7.31 -15.86
CA PRO A 37 4.09 -7.40 -15.19
C PRO A 37 5.28 -6.72 -15.89
N SER A 38 5.07 -6.20 -17.12
CA SER A 38 6.05 -5.35 -17.80
C SER A 38 6.13 -3.93 -17.22
N MET A 39 5.16 -3.54 -16.37
CA MET A 39 5.07 -2.20 -15.80
C MET A 39 5.52 -2.13 -14.33
N PHE A 40 6.42 -1.18 -14.09
CA PHE A 40 6.83 -0.54 -12.84
C PHE A 40 5.72 0.22 -12.09
N PHE A 41 5.27 -0.20 -10.90
CA PHE A 41 4.44 0.63 -10.03
C PHE A 41 5.16 0.94 -8.72
N ILE A 42 5.04 2.19 -8.27
CA ILE A 42 5.47 2.63 -6.94
C ILE A 42 4.24 2.99 -6.10
N LYS A 43 4.10 2.40 -4.90
CA LYS A 43 3.01 2.64 -3.95
C LYS A 43 3.48 2.44 -2.51
N ARG A 44 2.68 2.88 -1.54
CA ARG A 44 2.97 2.70 -0.11
C ARG A 44 2.20 1.52 0.47
N ILE A 45 2.86 0.71 1.27
CA ILE A 45 2.22 -0.40 1.99
C ILE A 45 1.36 0.15 3.12
N VAL A 46 0.07 -0.17 3.09
CA VAL A 46 -0.87 0.17 4.17
C VAL A 46 -1.46 -1.07 4.85
N GLY A 47 -1.50 -2.23 4.19
CA GLY A 47 -1.94 -3.51 4.77
C GLY A 47 -0.85 -4.57 4.67
N LEU A 48 -0.62 -5.31 5.76
CA LEU A 48 0.38 -6.38 5.84
C LEU A 48 -0.27 -7.77 5.73
N PRO A 49 0.53 -8.82 5.44
CA PRO A 49 0.00 -10.16 5.33
C PRO A 49 -0.82 -10.64 6.53
N GLY A 50 -1.95 -11.30 6.24
CA GLY A 50 -2.88 -11.84 7.23
C GLY A 50 -3.78 -10.81 7.93
N GLU A 51 -3.67 -9.53 7.58
CA GLU A 51 -4.51 -8.47 8.15
C GLU A 51 -5.78 -8.25 7.36
N THR A 52 -6.74 -7.56 7.96
CA THR A 52 -7.92 -7.05 7.28
C THR A 52 -7.85 -5.54 7.12
N VAL A 53 -8.10 -5.07 5.90
CA VAL A 53 -8.13 -3.66 5.53
C VAL A 53 -9.58 -3.19 5.40
N ASP A 54 -9.90 -2.10 6.08
CA ASP A 54 -11.16 -1.37 5.97
C ASP A 54 -10.86 0.08 5.61
N ILE A 55 -11.53 0.62 4.59
CA ILE A 55 -11.45 2.05 4.24
C ILE A 55 -12.84 2.64 4.28
N ALA A 56 -13.07 3.54 5.23
CA ALA A 56 -14.34 4.24 5.40
C ALA A 56 -14.09 5.67 5.88
N ASN A 57 -14.85 6.64 5.35
CA ASN A 57 -14.75 8.06 5.73
C ASN A 57 -13.32 8.60 5.63
N SER A 58 -12.63 8.28 4.53
CA SER A 58 -11.23 8.64 4.28
C SER A 58 -10.22 8.13 5.30
N LYS A 59 -10.58 7.13 6.12
CA LYS A 59 -9.69 6.53 7.12
C LYS A 59 -9.45 5.06 6.82
N ILE A 60 -8.17 4.68 6.80
CA ILE A 60 -7.76 3.28 6.69
C ILE A 60 -7.67 2.70 8.10
N THR A 61 -8.41 1.64 8.35
CA THR A 61 -8.37 0.87 9.59
C THR A 61 -7.88 -0.54 9.29
N ILE A 62 -6.94 -1.01 10.10
CA ILE A 62 -6.35 -2.33 9.98
C ILE A 62 -6.79 -3.15 11.17
N THR A 63 -7.23 -4.38 10.91
CA THR A 63 -7.48 -5.39 11.93
C THR A 63 -6.45 -6.49 11.79
N ASN A 64 -5.61 -6.69 12.80
CA ASN A 64 -4.59 -7.75 12.75
C ASN A 64 -5.20 -9.14 13.03
N ALA A 65 -4.39 -10.20 12.89
CA ALA A 65 -4.83 -11.59 13.11
C ALA A 65 -5.35 -11.88 14.54
N LYS A 66 -5.01 -11.03 15.52
CA LYS A 66 -5.51 -11.11 16.90
C LYS A 66 -6.83 -10.33 17.10
N GLY A 67 -7.40 -9.75 16.04
CA GLY A 67 -8.61 -8.94 16.07
C GLY A 67 -8.39 -7.51 16.59
N GLN A 68 -7.14 -7.08 16.80
CA GLN A 68 -6.85 -5.73 17.29
C GLN A 68 -6.98 -4.75 16.13
N LYS A 69 -7.75 -3.67 16.34
CA LYS A 69 -8.01 -2.63 15.36
C LYS A 69 -7.13 -1.42 15.57
N GLN A 70 -6.61 -0.88 14.49
CA GLN A 70 -5.85 0.37 14.50
C GLN A 70 -6.22 1.19 13.27
N THR A 71 -6.66 2.43 13.47
CA THR A 71 -6.72 3.42 12.40
C THR A 71 -5.32 3.94 12.13
N LEU A 72 -4.89 3.89 10.87
CA LEU A 72 -3.57 4.35 10.48
C LEU A 72 -3.46 5.86 10.61
N LYS A 73 -2.32 6.32 11.12
CA LYS A 73 -1.93 7.73 11.06
C LYS A 73 -1.11 7.91 9.80
N GLU A 74 -1.61 8.72 8.88
CA GLU A 74 -1.06 8.84 7.53
C GLU A 74 -0.62 10.30 7.28
N PRO A 75 0.44 10.79 7.96
CA PRO A 75 0.90 12.18 7.82
C PRO A 75 1.28 12.52 6.37
N TYR A 76 1.67 11.51 5.59
CA TYR A 76 2.00 11.58 4.17
C TYR A 76 0.78 11.74 3.23
N ALA A 77 -0.44 11.65 3.77
CA ALA A 77 -1.71 11.76 3.04
C ALA A 77 -2.73 12.61 3.83
N GLU A 78 -2.26 13.67 4.50
CA GLU A 78 -3.16 14.60 5.19
C GLU A 78 -4.00 15.43 4.20
N GLY A 79 -5.27 15.65 4.55
CA GLY A 79 -6.16 16.52 3.78
C GLY A 79 -6.74 15.92 2.49
N VAL A 80 -6.41 14.68 2.14
CA VAL A 80 -6.92 14.02 0.92
C VAL A 80 -8.05 13.03 1.22
N THR A 81 -9.01 12.95 0.30
CA THR A 81 -10.12 11.98 0.40
C THR A 81 -9.67 10.62 -0.11
N THR A 82 -9.95 9.55 0.64
CA THR A 82 -9.68 8.17 0.19
C THR A 82 -10.99 7.49 -0.19
N THR A 83 -11.07 6.92 -1.39
CA THR A 83 -12.21 6.12 -1.81
C THR A 83 -12.43 4.96 -0.85
N ASP A 84 -13.68 4.79 -0.40
CA ASP A 84 -14.10 3.67 0.40
C ASP A 84 -13.74 2.34 -0.29
N TYR A 85 -13.36 1.36 0.52
CA TYR A 85 -12.97 0.05 0.05
C TYR A 85 -13.48 -1.00 1.02
N ASN A 86 -14.02 -2.06 0.44
CA ASN A 86 -14.66 -3.14 1.17
C ASN A 86 -13.68 -3.82 2.13
N HIS A 87 -14.24 -4.35 3.22
CA HIS A 87 -13.56 -5.18 4.20
C HIS A 87 -12.83 -6.35 3.51
N LEU A 88 -11.51 -6.24 3.34
CA LEU A 88 -10.69 -7.23 2.63
C LEU A 88 -9.68 -7.86 3.59
N LYS A 89 -9.79 -9.17 3.78
CA LYS A 89 -8.78 -9.96 4.47
C LYS A 89 -7.67 -10.35 3.50
N LEU A 90 -6.44 -9.98 3.82
CA LEU A 90 -5.24 -10.30 3.07
C LEU A 90 -4.78 -11.74 3.34
N GLY A 91 -4.25 -12.38 2.29
CA GLY A 91 -3.53 -13.64 2.36
C GLY A 91 -2.21 -13.55 3.15
N ALA A 92 -1.55 -14.69 3.32
CA ALA A 92 -0.31 -14.80 4.10
C ALA A 92 0.92 -14.19 3.41
N ASP A 93 0.81 -13.83 2.14
CA ASP A 93 1.85 -13.21 1.30
C ASP A 93 1.33 -11.98 0.52
N GLU A 94 0.21 -11.43 0.95
CA GLU A 94 -0.48 -10.34 0.27
C GLU A 94 -0.34 -9.02 1.03
N TYR A 95 -0.08 -7.95 0.27
CA TYR A 95 0.03 -6.59 0.75
C TYR A 95 -1.06 -5.73 0.12
N PHE A 96 -1.61 -4.81 0.89
CA PHE A 96 -2.48 -3.76 0.36
C PHE A 96 -1.68 -2.49 0.22
N VAL A 97 -1.60 -1.96 -1.01
CA VAL A 97 -0.79 -0.78 -1.31
C VAL A 97 -1.65 0.36 -1.84
N VAL A 98 -1.37 1.57 -1.38
CA VAL A 98 -2.14 2.78 -1.73
C VAL A 98 -1.17 3.87 -2.12
N GLY A 99 -1.55 4.69 -3.10
CA GLY A 99 -0.76 5.85 -3.45
C GLY A 99 -1.02 7.04 -2.53
N ASP A 100 0.02 7.83 -2.28
CA ASP A 100 -0.08 9.02 -1.41
C ASP A 100 -1.04 10.07 -2.00
N HIS A 101 -1.09 10.21 -3.33
CA HIS A 101 -2.06 11.04 -4.03
C HIS A 101 -3.41 10.30 -4.15
N ARG A 102 -4.12 10.17 -3.02
CA ARG A 102 -5.27 9.27 -2.82
C ARG A 102 -6.36 9.38 -3.87
N GLU A 103 -6.68 10.59 -4.30
CA GLU A 103 -7.85 10.87 -5.14
C GLU A 103 -7.68 10.35 -6.56
N VAL A 104 -6.44 10.29 -7.05
CA VAL A 104 -6.12 9.96 -8.45
C VAL A 104 -5.30 8.68 -8.59
N SER A 105 -4.87 8.07 -7.48
CA SER A 105 -4.01 6.88 -7.56
C SER A 105 -4.77 5.63 -8.02
N TYR A 106 -4.19 4.95 -9.01
CA TYR A 106 -4.61 3.61 -9.45
C TYR A 106 -3.80 2.55 -8.68
N ASP A 107 -4.40 1.97 -7.63
CA ASP A 107 -3.73 1.12 -6.65
C ASP A 107 -4.62 -0.02 -6.16
N SER A 108 -4.30 -0.67 -5.02
CA SER A 108 -5.03 -1.85 -4.54
C SER A 108 -6.53 -1.62 -4.34
N ARG A 109 -6.98 -0.37 -4.23
CA ARG A 109 -8.41 -0.02 -4.21
C ARG A 109 -9.14 -0.32 -5.53
N ARG A 110 -8.42 -0.57 -6.62
CA ARG A 110 -8.94 -0.84 -7.96
C ARG A 110 -8.72 -2.30 -8.39
N TRP A 111 -7.52 -2.82 -8.14
CA TRP A 111 -7.10 -4.14 -8.63
C TRP A 111 -6.82 -5.18 -7.52
N GLY A 112 -7.06 -4.84 -6.25
CA GLY A 112 -6.91 -5.76 -5.12
C GLY A 112 -5.49 -5.80 -4.52
N PRO A 113 -5.18 -6.78 -3.67
CA PRO A 113 -3.87 -6.86 -3.04
C PRO A 113 -2.79 -7.34 -4.01
N VAL A 114 -1.52 -7.11 -3.66
CA VAL A 114 -0.35 -7.60 -4.41
C VAL A 114 0.45 -8.59 -3.61
N LYS A 115 1.07 -9.52 -4.34
CA LYS A 115 2.26 -10.22 -3.89
C LYS A 115 3.45 -9.42 -4.36
N ILE A 116 4.24 -8.91 -3.42
CA ILE A 116 5.41 -8.12 -3.76
C ILE A 116 6.56 -9.11 -3.96
N ASP A 117 7.00 -9.23 -5.21
CA ASP A 117 8.19 -9.99 -5.61
C ASP A 117 9.38 -9.02 -5.54
N LEU A 118 10.12 -9.06 -4.42
CA LEU A 118 11.27 -8.20 -4.10
C LEU A 118 12.57 -9.01 -4.10
#